data_AF-A0A0K2JGQ4-F1
#
_entry.id   AF-A0A0K2JGQ4-F1
#
_cell.length_a   1.000
_cell.length_b   1.000
_cell.length_c   1.000
_cell.angle_alpha   90.00
_cell.angle_beta   90.00
_cell.angle_gamma   90.00
#
_symmetry.space_group_name_H-M   'P 1'
#
loop_
_entity.id
_entity.type
_entity.pdbx_description
1 polymer ?
#
loop_
_entity_poly.entity_id
_entity_poly.type
_entity_poly.pdbx_seq_one_letter_code
_entity_poly.pdbx_strand_id
1 'polypeptide(L)' 'MKKQTKLYKQWLEYLVNVILQCLPIKIPLFMLIKAIKLYLNHNVIDIGVMEEQHFKLLVEQVKNYMLNMESESDN' A
#
# COMPACT_ATOMS: atom_id res chain seq x y z
N MET A 1 17.53 17.08 -0.42
CA MET A 1 16.86 15.82 -0.83
C MET A 1 16.60 14.79 0.29
N LYS A 2 17.01 14.99 1.57
CA LYS A 2 16.78 13.99 2.64
C LYS A 2 15.32 13.83 3.13
N LYS A 3 14.46 14.84 2.95
CA LYS A 3 13.07 14.84 3.47
C LYS A 3 12.13 13.89 2.70
N GLN A 4 12.19 13.89 1.37
CA GLN A 4 11.35 13.02 0.52
C GLN A 4 11.59 11.54 0.81
N THR A 5 12.86 11.15 1.06
CA THR A 5 13.21 9.77 1.41
C THR A 5 12.64 9.33 2.76
N LYS A 6 12.41 10.26 3.69
CA LYS A 6 11.80 9.96 5.00
C LYS A 6 10.29 9.77 4.88
N LEU A 7 9.62 10.70 4.19
CA LEU A 7 8.17 10.63 3.96
C LEU A 7 7.79 9.37 3.19
N TYR A 8 8.52 9.08 2.10
CA TYR A 8 8.33 7.87 1.30
C TYR A 8 8.38 6.59 2.14
N LYS A 9 9.38 6.47 3.04
CA LYS A 9 9.50 5.30 3.91
C LYS A 9 8.32 5.16 4.85
N GLN A 10 7.90 6.26 5.48
CA GLN A 10 6.75 6.27 6.40
C GLN A 10 5.46 5.87 5.69
N TRP A 11 5.21 6.41 4.50
CA TRP A 11 4.02 6.11 3.72
C TRP A 11 4.04 4.68 3.18
N LEU A 12 5.20 4.19 2.78
CA LEU A 12 5.36 2.80 2.37
C LEU A 12 5.09 1.83 3.53
N GLU A 13 5.65 2.07 4.72
CA GLU A 13 5.38 1.27 5.91
C GLU A 13 3.89 1.28 6.27
N TYR A 14 3.25 2.44 6.18
CA TYR A 14 1.82 2.56 6.44
C TYR A 14 0.99 1.71 5.47
N LEU A 15 1.28 1.80 4.17
CA LEU A 15 0.56 1.06 3.12
C LEU A 15 0.76 -0.46 3.27
N VAL A 16 1.98 -0.88 3.61
CA VAL A 16 2.32 -2.28 3.91
C VAL A 16 1.50 -2.79 5.11
N ASN A 17 1.42 -2.02 6.19
CA ASN A 17 0.66 -2.40 7.37
C ASN A 17 -0.84 -2.52 7.09
N VAL A 18 -1.40 -1.61 6.29
CA VAL A 18 -2.80 -1.68 5.87
C VAL A 18 -3.07 -2.96 5.09
N ILE A 19 -2.23 -3.30 4.11
CA ILE A 19 -2.41 -4.54 3.32
C ILE A 19 -2.22 -5.79 4.19
N LEU A 20 -1.24 -5.80 5.09
CA LEU A 20 -1.03 -6.92 6.02
C LEU A 20 -2.23 -7.18 6.92
N GLN A 21 -2.91 -6.13 7.38
CA GLN A 21 -4.11 -6.27 8.21
C GLN A 21 -5.28 -6.87 7.43
N CYS A 22 -5.33 -6.67 6.11
CA CYS A 22 -6.36 -7.23 5.24
C CYS A 22 -6.00 -8.60 4.66
N LEU A 23 -4.80 -9.13 4.90
CA LEU A 23 -4.40 -10.43 4.35
C LEU A 23 -4.64 -11.53 5.39
N PRO A 24 -5.47 -12.55 5.09
CA PRO A 24 -5.68 -13.68 5.99
C PRO A 24 -4.43 -14.58 6.09
N ILE A 25 -3.52 -14.48 5.11
CA ILE A 25 -2.31 -15.31 5.00
C ILE A 25 -1.08 -14.50 5.37
N LYS A 26 -0.19 -15.13 6.15
CA LYS A 26 1.11 -14.56 6.51
C LYS A 26 2.06 -14.57 5.31
N ILE A 27 2.06 -13.50 4.52
CA ILE A 27 3.06 -13.24 3.48
C ILE A 27 4.34 -12.70 4.15
N PRO A 28 5.54 -13.16 3.75
CA PRO A 28 6.78 -12.55 4.22
C PRO A 28 6.82 -11.05 3.94
N LEU A 29 7.07 -10.24 4.97
CA LEU A 29 7.07 -8.77 4.90
C LEU A 29 7.94 -8.23 3.75
N PHE A 30 9.13 -8.81 3.55
CA PHE A 30 10.04 -8.38 2.49
C PHE A 30 9.47 -8.59 1.09
N MET A 31 8.66 -9.64 0.90
CA MET A 31 8.06 -9.99 -0.38
C MET A 31 6.89 -9.04 -0.67
N LEU A 32 6.07 -8.75 0.34
CA LEU A 32 5.00 -7.76 0.24
C LEU A 32 5.54 -6.35 -0.06
N ILE A 33 6.59 -5.92 0.65
CA ILE A 33 7.26 -4.63 0.39
C ILE A 33 7.76 -4.57 -1.07
N LYS A 34 8.36 -5.66 -1.58
CA LYS A 34 8.82 -5.73 -2.98
C LYS A 34 7.66 -5.61 -3.96
N ALA A 35 6.57 -6.33 -3.73
CA ALA A 35 5.39 -6.30 -4.59
C ALA A 35 4.76 -4.90 -4.65
N ILE A 36 4.59 -4.24 -3.50
CA ILE A 36 4.05 -2.88 -3.42
C ILE A 36 4.96 -1.90 -4.16
N LYS A 37 6.28 -1.96 -3.93
CA LYS A 37 7.23 -1.10 -4.66
C LYS A 37 7.17 -1.32 -6.17
N LEU A 38 7.05 -2.56 -6.61
CA LEU A 38 6.95 -2.91 -8.02
C LEU A 38 5.66 -2.33 -8.63
N TYR A 39 4.54 -2.46 -7.92
CA TYR A 39 3.25 -1.89 -8.33
C TYR A 39 3.31 -0.37 -8.44
N LEU A 40 3.84 0.32 -7.42
CA LEU A 40 3.98 1.77 -7.43
C LEU A 40 4.85 2.24 -8.60
N ASN A 41 5.96 1.54 -8.87
CA ASN A 41 6.86 1.87 -9.98
C ASN A 41 6.19 1.63 -11.35
N HIS A 42 5.50 0.50 -11.52
CA HIS A 42 4.80 0.16 -12.76
C HIS A 42 3.70 1.17 -13.10
N ASN A 43 2.98 1.66 -12.09
CA ASN A 43 1.91 2.64 -12.26
C ASN A 43 2.40 4.09 -12.16
N VAL A 44 3.72 4.32 -12.05
CA VAL A 44 4.32 5.67 -11.95
C VAL A 44 3.73 6.48 -10.78
N ILE A 45 3.48 5.81 -9.65
CA ILE A 45 2.95 6.41 -8.43
C ILE A 45 4.11 6.73 -7.49
N ASP A 46 4.46 8.01 -7.41
CA ASP A 46 5.44 8.49 -6.42
C ASP A 46 4.74 8.97 -5.14
N ILE A 47 4.63 8.05 -4.19
CA ILE A 47 4.09 8.35 -2.86
C ILE A 47 5.01 9.30 -2.06
N GLY A 48 6.27 9.50 -2.43
CA GLY A 48 7.16 10.43 -1.72
C GLY A 48 6.87 11.91 -1.97
N VAL A 49 6.10 12.22 -3.02
CA VAL A 49 5.80 13.58 -3.49
C VAL A 49 4.31 13.86 -3.60
N MET A 50 3.47 12.82 -3.49
CA MET A 50 2.02 12.93 -3.47
C MET A 50 1.54 13.75 -2.25
N GLU A 51 0.38 14.41 -2.35
CA GLU A 51 -0.23 15.11 -1.21
C GLU A 51 -0.90 14.13 -0.24
N GLU A 52 -0.98 14.50 1.03
CA GLU A 52 -1.54 13.62 2.08
C GLU A 52 -2.99 13.19 1.79
N GLN A 53 -3.82 14.07 1.23
CA GLN A 53 -5.21 13.75 0.87
C GLN A 53 -5.29 12.66 -0.21
N HIS A 54 -4.43 12.73 -1.23
CA HIS A 54 -4.35 11.72 -2.28
C HIS A 54 -3.81 10.39 -1.74
N PHE A 55 -2.86 10.45 -0.80
CA PHE A 55 -2.36 9.26 -0.13
C PHE A 55 -3.45 8.57 0.72
N LYS A 56 -4.26 9.33 1.47
CA LYS A 56 -5.41 8.78 2.21
C LYS A 56 -6.41 8.09 1.29
N LEU A 57 -6.71 8.71 0.15
CA LEU A 57 -7.63 8.14 -0.84
C LEU A 57 -7.07 6.84 -1.44
N LEU A 58 -5.77 6.78 -1.74
CA LEU A 58 -5.08 5.56 -2.19
C LEU A 58 -5.22 4.43 -1.15
N VAL A 59 -4.96 4.73 0.13
CA VAL A 59 -5.10 3.76 1.22
C VAL A 59 -6.52 3.22 1.30
N GLU A 60 -7.51 4.10 1.21
CA GLU A 60 -8.92 3.73 1.30
C GLU A 60 -9.34 2.85 0.12
N GLN A 61 -8.90 3.18 -1.09
CA GLN A 61 -9.11 2.34 -2.27
C GLN A 61 -8.50 0.95 -2.09
N VAL A 62 -7.28 0.85 -1.55
CA VAL A 62 -6.63 -0.43 -1.28
C VAL A 62 -7.42 -1.25 -0.26
N LYS A 63 -7.89 -0.63 0.83
CA LYS A 63 -8.73 -1.30 1.83
C LYS A 63 -10.02 -1.83 1.23
N ASN A 64 -10.74 -0.98 0.49
CA ASN A 64 -12.01 -1.36 -0.13
C ASN A 64 -11.81 -2.49 -1.14
N TYR A 65 -10.76 -2.44 -1.96
CA TYR A 65 -10.43 -3.51 -2.90
C TYR A 65 -10.18 -4.84 -2.18
N MET A 66 -9.41 -4.83 -1.09
CA MET A 66 -9.12 -6.05 -0.32
C MET A 66 -10.37 -6.62 0.36
N LEU A 67 -11.18 -5.77 0.99
CA LEU A 67 -12.44 -6.19 1.63
C LEU A 67 -13.46 -6.74 0.62
N ASN A 68 -13.54 -6.12 -0.57
CA ASN A 68 -14.46 -6.58 -1.61
C ASN A 68 -14.03 -7.96 -2.18
N MET A 69 -12.71 -8.23 -2.28
CA MET A 69 -12.22 -9.56 -2.66
C MET A 69 -12.57 -10.63 -1.61
N GLU A 70 -12.59 -10.31 -0.31
CA GLU A 70 -13.07 -11.23 0.72
C GLU A 70 -14.57 -11.53 0.52
N SER A 71 -15.38 -10.50 0.25
CA SER A 71 -16.84 -10.67 0.06
C SER A 71 -17.24 -11.47 -1.19
N GLU A 72 -16.41 -11.47 -2.24
CA GLU A 72 -16.64 -12.29 -3.45
C GLU A 72 -16.18 -13.75 -3.28
N SER A 73 -15.28 -14.02 -2.33
CA SER A 73 -14.76 -15.38 -2.09
C SER A 73 -15.68 -16.28 -1.24
N ASP A 74 -16.69 -15.70 -0.59
CA ASP A 74 -17.66 -16.38 0.28
C ASP A 74 -19.01 -16.73 -0.43
N ASN A 75 -19.11 -16.59 -1.75
CA ASN A 75 -20.31 -16.95 -2.55
C ASN A 75 -20.09 -18.17 -3.45
#